data_AF-A0A352BSM2-F1
#
_entry.id   AF-A0A352BSM2-F1
#
_cell.length_a   1.000
_cell.length_b   1.000
_cell.length_c   1.000
_cell.angle_alpha   90.00
_cell.angle_beta   90.00
_cell.angle_gamma   90.00
#
_symmetry.space_group_name_H-M   'P 1'
#
loop_
_entity.id
_entity.type
_entity.pdbx_description
1 polymer ?
#
loop_
_entity_poly.entity_id
_entity_poly.type
_entity_poly.pdbx_seq_one_letter_code
_entity_poly.pdbx_strand_id
1 'polypeptide(L)'
;DYSGSQALRSLREDGIETILINSNPATIMTDPVMADHVYLLPLTTKSIVKVLKEHPQIDAVLPTMGGQTALNLCIEADEKGIWKDFGIKLIGVDIDAINITEDREKFRELMTKIGVPMAPQATANSYLKGKEIAQQFGFPLVIRASYTLGGAGASIVYKPEDF
;
A
#
# COMPACT_ATOMS: atom_id res chain seq x y z
N ASP A 1 7.81 -6.59 -10.21
CA ASP A 1 8.88 -7.38 -10.84
C ASP A 1 10.26 -6.87 -10.42
N TYR A 2 10.79 -5.78 -10.99
CA TYR A 2 12.11 -5.25 -10.65
C TYR A 2 12.40 -5.15 -9.13
N SER A 3 11.57 -4.42 -8.37
CA SER A 3 11.78 -4.24 -6.93
C SER A 3 11.69 -5.56 -6.15
N GLY A 4 10.75 -6.44 -6.54
CA GLY A 4 10.60 -7.76 -5.93
C GLY A 4 11.82 -8.65 -6.20
N SER A 5 12.34 -8.66 -7.42
CA SER A 5 13.57 -9.38 -7.77
C SER A 5 14.79 -8.89 -6.99
N GLN A 6 14.92 -7.57 -6.78
CA GLN A 6 16.01 -6.99 -5.98
C GLN A 6 15.88 -7.37 -4.50
N ALA A 7 14.67 -7.29 -3.94
CA ALA A 7 14.41 -7.67 -2.55
C ALA A 7 14.77 -9.14 -2.28
N LEU A 8 14.36 -10.05 -3.17
CA LEU A 8 14.67 -11.48 -3.05
C LEU A 8 16.17 -11.77 -3.10
N ARG A 9 16.91 -11.09 -3.98
CA ARG A 9 18.37 -11.22 -4.05
C ARG A 9 19.04 -10.75 -2.76
N SER A 10 18.67 -9.58 -2.26
CA SER A 10 19.22 -9.03 -1.02
C SER A 10 18.96 -9.94 0.18
N LEU A 11 17.72 -10.45 0.32
CA LEU A 11 17.37 -11.37 1.42
C LEU A 11 18.18 -12.67 1.33
N ARG A 12 18.37 -13.21 0.12
CA ARG A 12 19.17 -14.40 -0.09
C ARG A 12 20.66 -14.20 0.22
N GLU A 13 21.22 -13.04 -0.13
CA GLU A 13 22.61 -12.69 0.20
C GLU A 13 22.85 -12.68 1.72
N ASP A 14 21.83 -12.34 2.49
CA ASP A 14 21.83 -12.39 3.96
C ASP A 14 21.45 -13.78 4.53
N GLY A 15 21.25 -14.78 3.68
CA GLY A 15 20.90 -16.15 4.08
C GLY A 15 19.49 -16.33 4.61
N ILE A 16 18.57 -15.41 4.28
CA ILE A 16 17.17 -15.46 4.69
C ILE A 16 16.38 -16.31 3.69
N GLU A 17 15.62 -17.29 4.19
CA GLU A 17 14.70 -18.09 3.39
C GLU A 17 13.54 -17.22 2.90
N THR A 18 13.22 -17.32 1.61
CA THR A 18 12.26 -16.45 0.93
C THR A 18 11.12 -17.23 0.31
N ILE A 19 9.90 -16.76 0.57
CA ILE A 19 8.67 -17.31 0.00
C ILE A 19 7.93 -16.19 -0.73
N LEU A 20 7.71 -16.37 -2.02
CA LEU A 20 7.05 -15.40 -2.87
C LEU A 20 5.66 -15.87 -3.30
N ILE A 21 4.65 -15.01 -3.15
CA ILE A 21 3.33 -15.20 -3.77
C ILE A 21 3.12 -14.13 -4.85
N ASN A 22 2.87 -14.53 -6.09
CA ASN A 22 2.53 -13.62 -7.18
C ASN A 22 1.62 -14.33 -8.18
N SER A 23 0.51 -13.69 -8.58
CA SER A 23 -0.42 -14.29 -9.54
C SER A 23 0.01 -14.16 -11.00
N ASN A 24 1.02 -13.33 -11.31
CA ASN A 24 1.49 -13.11 -12.67
C ASN A 24 2.66 -14.06 -13.03
N PRO A 25 2.45 -15.06 -13.92
CA PRO A 25 3.51 -15.98 -14.33
C PRO A 25 4.55 -15.35 -15.26
N ALA A 26 4.27 -14.19 -15.87
CA ALA A 26 5.16 -13.53 -16.82
C ALA A 26 6.09 -12.52 -16.14
N THR A 27 6.69 -12.90 -15.00
CA THR A 27 7.61 -12.03 -14.24
C THR A 27 8.92 -12.73 -13.92
N ILE A 28 10.02 -11.98 -13.89
CA ILE A 28 11.33 -12.54 -13.55
C ILE A 28 11.33 -13.01 -12.09
N MET A 29 10.67 -12.26 -11.19
CA MET A 29 10.56 -12.64 -9.77
C MET A 29 9.90 -14.01 -9.52
N THR A 30 9.09 -14.52 -10.47
CA THR A 30 8.44 -15.84 -10.35
C THR A 30 9.26 -16.99 -10.94
N ASP A 31 10.47 -16.73 -11.43
CA ASP A 31 11.40 -17.79 -11.83
C ASP A 31 11.77 -18.64 -10.59
N PRO A 32 11.70 -19.99 -10.64
CA PRO A 32 12.06 -20.86 -9.53
C PRO A 32 13.42 -20.59 -8.90
N VAL A 33 14.35 -19.96 -9.63
CA VAL A 33 15.66 -19.60 -9.07
C VAL A 33 15.61 -18.35 -8.20
N MET A 34 14.53 -17.58 -8.13
CA MET A 34 14.49 -16.26 -7.51
C MET A 34 14.06 -16.26 -6.04
N ALA A 35 13.29 -17.24 -5.59
CA ALA A 35 12.94 -17.46 -4.18
C ALA A 35 13.08 -18.95 -3.85
N ASP A 36 13.15 -19.31 -2.57
CA ASP A 36 13.21 -20.72 -2.16
C ASP A 36 11.89 -21.44 -2.47
N HIS A 37 10.77 -20.72 -2.29
CA HIS A 37 9.45 -21.16 -2.70
C HIS A 37 8.69 -20.07 -3.47
N VAL A 38 8.17 -20.42 -4.65
CA VAL A 38 7.35 -19.53 -5.49
C VAL A 38 5.94 -20.08 -5.64
N TYR A 39 4.95 -19.26 -5.28
CA TYR A 39 3.53 -19.56 -5.38
C TYR A 39 2.86 -18.70 -6.46
N LEU A 40 2.42 -19.36 -7.52
CA LEU A 40 1.54 -18.78 -8.53
C LEU A 40 0.07 -18.92 -8.10
N LEU A 41 -0.30 -18.14 -7.09
CA LEU A 41 -1.66 -18.13 -6.52
C LEU A 41 -2.32 -16.75 -6.68
N PRO A 42 -3.67 -16.67 -6.69
CA PRO A 42 -4.37 -15.40 -6.59
C PRO A 42 -3.96 -14.64 -5.33
N LEU A 43 -3.79 -13.32 -5.43
CA LEU A 43 -3.42 -12.46 -4.30
C LEU A 43 -4.63 -12.22 -3.39
N THR A 44 -4.89 -13.19 -2.51
CA THR A 44 -6.03 -13.19 -1.57
C THR A 44 -5.61 -13.67 -0.19
N THR A 45 -6.39 -13.30 0.84
CA THR A 45 -6.16 -13.74 2.22
C THR A 45 -6.20 -15.27 2.38
N LYS A 46 -7.00 -15.97 1.56
CA LYS A 46 -7.01 -17.45 1.51
C LYS A 46 -5.68 -18.02 1.03
N SER A 47 -5.07 -17.40 0.02
CA SER A 47 -3.77 -17.81 -0.50
C SER A 47 -2.66 -17.59 0.54
N ILE A 48 -2.70 -16.47 1.26
CA ILE A 48 -1.79 -16.20 2.38
C ILE A 48 -1.90 -17.31 3.43
N VAL A 49 -3.12 -17.59 3.90
CA VAL A 49 -3.34 -18.64 4.92
C VAL A 49 -2.87 -20.01 4.43
N LYS A 50 -3.06 -20.34 3.14
CA LYS A 50 -2.54 -21.59 2.57
C LYS A 50 -1.02 -21.66 2.70
N VAL A 51 -0.30 -20.61 2.29
CA VAL A 51 1.17 -20.57 2.35
C VAL A 51 1.67 -20.63 3.79
N LEU A 52 1.07 -19.86 4.71
CA LEU A 52 1.44 -19.88 6.13
C LEU A 52 1.22 -21.26 6.78
N LYS A 53 0.23 -22.03 6.34
CA LYS A 53 0.00 -23.41 6.82
C LYS A 53 1.00 -24.41 6.26
N GLU A 54 1.42 -24.23 5.00
CA GLU A 54 2.43 -25.08 4.36
C GLU A 54 3.84 -24.77 4.90
N HIS A 55 4.07 -23.53 5.35
CA HIS A 55 5.35 -23.04 5.86
C HIS A 55 5.18 -22.39 7.25
N PRO A 56 5.01 -23.19 8.32
CA PRO A 56 4.85 -22.67 9.69
C PRO A 56 6.10 -21.97 10.23
N GLN A 57 7.25 -22.07 9.56
CA GLN A 57 8.50 -21.40 9.91
C GLN A 57 8.57 -19.92 9.49
N ILE A 58 7.57 -19.40 8.77
CA ILE A 58 7.57 -17.99 8.35
C ILE A 58 7.47 -17.09 9.59
N ASP A 59 8.45 -16.19 9.76
CA ASP A 59 8.47 -15.26 10.90
C ASP A 59 7.96 -13.86 10.55
N ALA A 60 7.98 -13.50 9.26
CA ALA A 60 7.73 -12.13 8.83
C ALA A 60 7.13 -12.01 7.42
N VAL A 61 6.47 -10.87 7.16
CA VAL A 61 5.92 -10.48 5.85
C VAL A 61 6.43 -9.10 5.42
N LEU A 62 6.86 -8.99 4.16
CA LEU A 62 7.35 -7.76 3.53
C LEU A 62 6.37 -7.29 2.43
N PRO A 63 5.40 -6.41 2.73
CA PRO A 63 4.35 -6.03 1.78
C PRO A 63 4.73 -4.89 0.82
N THR A 64 5.88 -4.25 1.02
CA THR A 64 6.27 -3.01 0.32
C THR A 64 6.76 -3.20 -1.11
N MET A 65 7.01 -4.44 -1.54
CA MET A 65 7.59 -4.74 -2.86
C MET A 65 6.55 -5.03 -3.95
N GLY A 66 5.27 -5.12 -3.59
CA GLY A 66 4.16 -5.47 -4.49
C GLY A 66 3.18 -4.34 -4.80
N GLY A 67 3.55 -3.08 -4.52
CA GLY A 67 2.69 -1.91 -4.74
C GLY A 67 1.38 -1.96 -3.93
N GLN A 68 0.36 -1.24 -4.40
CA GLN A 68 -0.90 -1.12 -3.67
C GLN A 68 -1.62 -2.45 -3.47
N THR A 69 -1.49 -3.39 -4.41
CA THR A 69 -2.12 -4.71 -4.29
C THR A 69 -1.58 -5.47 -3.08
N ALA A 70 -0.26 -5.46 -2.86
CA ALA A 70 0.33 -6.12 -1.70
C ALA A 70 0.03 -5.38 -0.40
N LEU A 71 0.06 -4.04 -0.41
CA LEU A 71 -0.29 -3.23 0.77
C LEU A 71 -1.74 -3.46 1.20
N ASN A 72 -2.70 -3.35 0.29
CA ASN A 72 -4.12 -3.55 0.58
C ASN A 72 -4.39 -4.98 1.08
N LEU A 73 -3.78 -5.99 0.45
CA LEU A 73 -3.91 -7.37 0.88
C LEU A 73 -3.31 -7.60 2.28
N CYS A 74 -2.22 -6.90 2.58
CA CYS A 74 -1.57 -6.98 3.89
C CYS A 74 -2.43 -6.36 4.99
N ILE A 75 -3.05 -5.21 4.73
CA ILE A 75 -4.02 -4.57 5.62
C ILE A 75 -5.25 -5.48 5.80
N GLU A 76 -5.82 -6.02 4.72
CA GLU A 76 -6.97 -6.94 4.81
C GLU A 76 -6.64 -8.18 5.66
N ALA A 77 -5.42 -8.70 5.57
CA ALA A 77 -4.98 -9.83 6.37
C ALA A 77 -4.79 -9.46 7.86
N ASP A 78 -4.33 -8.25 8.14
CA ASP A 78 -4.19 -7.71 9.49
C ASP A 78 -5.55 -7.50 10.17
N GLU A 79 -6.50 -6.88 9.45
CA GLU A 79 -7.88 -6.68 9.91
C GLU A 79 -8.57 -8.01 10.24
N LYS A 80 -8.22 -9.09 9.54
CA LYS A 80 -8.71 -10.45 9.79
C LYS A 80 -7.97 -11.18 10.91
N GLY A 81 -6.95 -10.58 11.51
CA GLY A 81 -6.15 -11.16 12.58
C GLY A 81 -5.16 -12.24 12.12
N ILE A 82 -4.98 -12.44 10.81
CA ILE A 82 -4.17 -13.54 10.26
C ILE A 82 -2.71 -13.44 10.75
N TRP A 83 -2.14 -12.24 10.74
CA TRP A 83 -0.75 -12.06 11.18
C TRP A 83 -0.57 -12.43 12.66
N LYS A 84 -1.52 -12.04 13.49
CA LYS A 84 -1.52 -12.37 14.92
C LYS A 84 -1.71 -13.87 15.16
N ASP A 85 -2.63 -14.50 14.45
CA ASP A 85 -2.94 -15.93 14.61
C ASP A 85 -1.77 -16.84 14.24
N PHE A 86 -0.96 -16.42 13.27
CA PHE A 86 0.23 -17.16 12.81
C PHE A 86 1.56 -16.62 13.39
N GLY A 87 1.53 -15.59 14.24
CA GLY A 87 2.73 -15.03 14.86
C GLY A 87 3.66 -14.27 13.89
N ILE A 88 3.12 -13.76 12.77
CA ILE A 88 3.87 -13.11 11.70
C ILE A 88 4.14 -11.65 12.03
N LYS A 89 5.40 -11.23 11.88
CA LYS A 89 5.80 -9.82 12.02
C LYS A 89 5.70 -9.10 10.68
N LEU A 90 5.05 -7.93 10.65
CA LEU A 90 5.19 -7.04 9.50
C LEU A 90 6.56 -6.36 9.54
N ILE A 91 7.27 -6.41 8.41
CA ILE A 91 8.57 -5.77 8.25
C ILE A 91 8.59 -4.84 7.04
N GLY A 92 9.52 -3.90 7.05
CA GLY A 92 9.70 -2.90 5.99
C GLY A 92 8.70 -1.74 6.04
N VAL A 93 7.57 -1.90 6.74
CA VAL A 93 6.59 -0.83 6.93
C VAL A 93 5.75 -1.05 8.18
N ASP A 94 5.40 0.06 8.83
CA ASP A 94 4.42 0.11 9.90
C ASP A 94 3.04 0.39 9.30
N ILE A 95 2.04 -0.44 9.60
CA ILE A 95 0.65 -0.27 9.12
C ILE A 95 0.12 1.10 9.55
N ASP A 96 0.45 1.55 10.76
CA ASP A 96 0.04 2.86 11.24
C ASP A 96 0.67 3.97 10.41
N ALA A 97 1.93 3.81 10.01
CA ALA A 97 2.59 4.74 9.11
C ALA A 97 1.92 4.77 7.72
N ILE A 98 1.56 3.61 7.16
CA ILE A 98 0.81 3.55 5.88
C ILE A 98 -0.50 4.30 6.02
N ASN A 99 -1.29 3.98 7.04
CA ASN A 99 -2.59 4.58 7.29
C ASN A 99 -2.51 6.10 7.46
N ILE A 100 -1.47 6.60 8.13
CA ILE A 100 -1.23 8.04 8.26
C ILE A 100 -0.88 8.66 6.91
N THR A 101 -0.09 7.98 6.07
CA THR A 101 0.34 8.53 4.78
C THR A 101 -0.69 8.44 3.65
N GLU A 102 -1.56 7.43 3.67
CA GLU A 102 -2.61 7.23 2.65
C GLU A 102 -3.88 8.05 2.95
N ASP A 103 -4.18 8.29 4.23
CA ASP A 103 -5.26 9.16 4.65
C ASP A 103 -4.80 10.64 4.65
N ARG A 104 -5.34 11.42 3.72
CA ARG A 104 -4.98 12.84 3.57
C ARG A 104 -5.24 13.68 4.81
N GLU A 105 -6.26 13.34 5.60
CA GLU A 105 -6.59 14.07 6.82
C GLU A 105 -5.55 13.75 7.90
N LYS A 106 -5.27 12.45 8.13
CA LYS A 106 -4.22 12.04 9.08
C LYS A 106 -2.85 12.56 8.69
N PHE A 107 -2.53 12.57 7.39
CA PHE A 107 -1.29 13.15 6.88
C PHE A 107 -1.21 14.65 7.19
N ARG A 108 -2.29 15.40 6.95
CA ARG A 108 -2.38 16.83 7.27
C ARG A 108 -2.21 17.08 8.76
N GLU A 109 -2.86 16.29 9.61
CA GLU A 109 -2.70 16.37 11.07
C GLU A 109 -1.25 16.10 11.49
N LEU A 110 -0.61 15.06 10.94
CA LEU A 110 0.79 14.76 11.20
C LEU A 110 1.71 15.92 10.80
N MET A 111 1.60 16.41 9.56
CA MET A 111 2.41 17.52 9.06
C MET A 111 2.25 18.78 9.92
N THR A 112 1.02 19.08 10.33
CA THR A 112 0.72 20.20 11.25
C THR A 112 1.39 19.98 12.61
N LYS A 113 1.29 18.77 13.16
CA LYS A 113 1.89 18.39 14.44
C LYS A 113 3.42 18.52 14.43
N ILE A 114 4.07 18.18 13.31
CA ILE A 114 5.53 18.28 13.17
C ILE A 114 6.01 19.65 12.64
N GLY A 115 5.11 20.60 12.42
CA GLY A 115 5.44 21.96 11.99
C GLY A 115 5.89 22.08 10.53
N VAL A 116 5.56 21.11 9.68
CA VAL A 116 5.87 21.17 8.24
C VAL A 116 4.78 21.97 7.53
N PRO A 117 5.13 23.08 6.85
CA PRO A 117 4.15 23.90 6.14
C PRO A 117 3.57 23.15 4.94
N MET A 118 2.28 23.33 4.70
CA MET A 118 1.55 22.75 3.57
C MET A 118 0.76 23.84 2.85
N ALA A 119 0.46 23.61 1.57
CA ALA A 119 -0.53 24.42 0.87
C ALA A 119 -1.90 24.32 1.57
N PRO A 120 -2.73 25.39 1.52
CA PRO A 120 -4.11 25.32 2.00
C PRO A 120 -4.84 24.13 1.34
N GLN A 121 -5.40 23.25 2.18
CA GLN A 121 -6.07 22.04 1.73
C GLN A 121 -7.22 21.69 2.68
N ALA A 122 -8.23 20.99 2.17
CA ALA A 122 -9.35 20.47 2.96
C ALA A 122 -9.85 19.16 2.34
N THR A 123 -10.44 18.30 3.18
CA THR A 123 -10.94 16.98 2.77
C THR A 123 -12.45 17.02 2.53
N ALA A 124 -12.88 16.48 1.38
CA ALA A 124 -14.29 16.34 1.02
C ALA A 124 -14.64 14.85 0.85
N ASN A 125 -15.74 14.43 1.49
CA ASN A 125 -16.32 13.09 1.35
C ASN A 125 -17.68 13.11 0.61
N SER A 126 -18.10 14.28 0.13
CA SER A 126 -19.30 14.49 -0.67
C SER A 126 -19.08 15.62 -1.66
N TYR A 127 -19.83 15.58 -2.76
CA TYR A 127 -19.75 16.63 -3.79
C TYR A 127 -20.11 18.02 -3.25
N LEU A 128 -21.14 18.09 -2.40
CA LEU A 128 -21.59 19.36 -1.80
C LEU A 128 -20.50 19.99 -0.94
N LYS A 129 -19.87 19.20 -0.06
CA LYS A 129 -18.74 19.67 0.77
C LYS A 129 -17.56 20.09 -0.10
N GLY A 130 -17.32 19.38 -1.20
CA GLY A 130 -16.32 19.77 -2.20
C GLY A 130 -16.58 21.16 -2.78
N LYS A 131 -17.83 21.46 -3.14
CA LYS A 131 -18.22 22.79 -3.66
C LYS A 131 -18.05 23.91 -2.65
N GLU A 132 -18.39 23.66 -1.39
CA GLU A 132 -18.18 24.64 -0.30
C GLU A 132 -16.69 24.97 -0.14
N ILE A 133 -15.83 23.95 -0.12
CA ILE A 133 -14.37 24.11 -0.06
C ILE A 133 -13.87 24.87 -1.30
N ALA A 134 -14.38 24.54 -2.49
CA ALA A 134 -13.98 25.19 -3.73
C ALA A 134 -14.32 26.69 -3.74
N GLN A 135 -15.48 27.07 -3.21
CA GLN A 135 -15.86 28.47 -3.05
C GLN A 135 -14.99 29.19 -2.01
N GLN A 136 -14.59 28.50 -0.93
CA GLN A 136 -13.73 29.07 0.10
C GLN A 136 -12.30 29.33 -0.39
N PHE A 137 -11.72 28.42 -1.18
CA PHE A 137 -10.34 28.54 -1.65
C PHE A 137 -10.22 29.34 -2.95
N GLY A 138 -11.23 29.30 -3.81
CA GLY A 138 -11.16 29.85 -5.16
C GLY A 138 -10.38 28.95 -6.13
N PHE A 139 -10.37 29.32 -7.41
CA PHE A 139 -9.72 28.55 -8.47
C PHE A 139 -8.40 29.22 -8.92
N PRO A 140 -7.40 28.46 -9.40
CA PRO A 140 -7.43 27.01 -9.68
C PRO A 140 -7.26 26.12 -8.44
N LEU A 141 -7.85 24.91 -8.49
CA LEU A 141 -7.79 23.90 -7.44
C LEU A 141 -7.11 22.62 -7.93
N VAL A 142 -6.39 21.95 -7.04
CA VAL A 142 -5.85 20.60 -7.27
C VAL A 142 -6.66 19.61 -6.44
N ILE A 143 -7.44 18.75 -7.12
CA ILE A 143 -8.18 17.66 -6.50
C ILE A 143 -7.30 16.41 -6.53
N ARG A 144 -7.22 15.70 -5.40
CA ARG A 144 -6.50 14.42 -5.31
C ARG A 144 -7.30 13.42 -4.49
N ALA A 145 -7.59 12.25 -5.05
CA ALA A 145 -8.21 11.16 -4.31
C ALA A 145 -7.26 10.58 -3.24
N SER A 146 -7.82 10.03 -2.17
CA SER A 146 -7.09 9.21 -1.18
C SER A 146 -7.04 7.76 -1.65
N TYR A 147 -6.04 6.98 -1.21
CA TYR A 147 -5.86 5.56 -1.58
C TYR A 147 -5.73 5.30 -3.09
N THR A 148 -5.21 6.28 -3.85
CA THR A 148 -4.90 6.12 -5.27
C THR A 148 -3.46 6.47 -5.58
N LEU A 149 -2.89 5.78 -6.57
CA LEU A 149 -1.54 6.03 -7.08
C LEU A 149 -1.60 6.58 -8.52
N GLY A 150 -0.52 7.24 -8.95
CA GLY A 150 -0.36 7.70 -10.33
C GLY A 150 -1.32 8.82 -10.77
N GLY A 151 -1.97 9.49 -9.83
CA GLY A 151 -2.93 10.58 -10.13
C GLY A 151 -4.31 10.10 -10.56
N ALA A 152 -4.64 8.82 -10.38
CA ALA A 152 -5.99 8.33 -10.65
C ALA A 152 -7.01 9.08 -9.76
N GLY A 153 -7.99 9.74 -10.39
CA GLY A 153 -8.97 10.60 -9.71
C GLY A 153 -8.43 11.97 -9.27
N ALA A 154 -7.22 12.34 -9.69
CA ALA A 154 -6.69 13.68 -9.50
C ALA A 154 -6.99 14.58 -10.70
N SER A 155 -7.25 15.87 -10.46
CA SER A 155 -7.52 16.84 -11.51
C SER A 155 -7.08 18.23 -11.09
N ILE A 156 -6.80 19.08 -12.06
CA ILE A 156 -6.64 20.52 -11.86
C ILE A 156 -7.88 21.19 -12.41
N VAL A 157 -8.61 21.88 -11.55
CA VAL A 157 -9.87 22.54 -11.90
C VAL A 157 -9.60 24.04 -11.98
N TYR A 158 -9.85 24.64 -13.15
CA TYR A 158 -9.57 26.06 -13.38
C TYR A 158 -10.81 26.94 -13.24
N LYS A 159 -12.01 26.36 -13.42
CA LYS A 159 -13.29 27.09 -13.38
C LYS A 159 -14.33 26.32 -12.58
N PRO A 160 -15.33 27.01 -11.99
CA PRO A 160 -16.42 26.36 -11.27
C PRO A 160 -17.23 25.33 -12.08
N GLU A 161 -17.32 25.53 -13.40
CA GLU A 161 -18.03 24.63 -14.33
C GLU A 161 -17.34 23.28 -14.49
N ASP A 162 -16.02 23.23 -14.25
CA ASP A 162 -15.18 22.04 -14.41
C ASP A 162 -15.09 21.19 -13.11
N PHE A 163 -15.81 21.57 -12.05
CA PHE A 163 -15.80 20.94 -10.73
C PHE A 163 -16.90 19.90 -10.52
#